data_AF-A0A2E4H5T5-F1
#
_entry.id   AF-A0A2E4H5T5-F1
#
_cell.length_a   1.000
_cell.length_b   1.000
_cell.length_c   1.000
_cell.angle_alpha   90.00
_cell.angle_beta   90.00
_cell.angle_gamma   90.00
#
_symmetry.space_group_name_H-M   'P 1'
#
loop_
_entity.id
_entity.type
_entity.pdbx_description
1 polymer ?
#
loop_
_entity_poly.entity_id
_entity_poly.type
_entity_poly.pdbx_seq_one_letter_code
_entity_poly.pdbx_strand_id
1 'polypeptide(L)'
;MCKVGFGMKVLGMSRTSRGSKHVDRYSDRSDMHEALGEADVVGLCLALTPSTGRIIGKAEFEAMKPTSLLVNGARGALIEEAALVEAMNAGTIGGAGLDSVGSEPLAEGSPFLNLPNSIITAHVRGVYVWRRERGRKLYG
;
A
#
# COMPACT_ATOMS: atom_id res chain seq x y z
N MET A 1 -1.87 -13.78 8.17
CA MET A 1 -2.98 -14.24 7.30
C MET A 1 -2.44 -14.69 5.95
N CYS A 2 -1.68 -13.86 5.22
CA CYS A 2 -1.19 -14.18 3.87
C CYS A 2 -0.50 -15.55 3.75
N LYS A 3 0.54 -15.83 4.57
CA LYS A 3 1.27 -17.09 4.51
C LYS A 3 0.44 -18.32 4.92
N VAL A 4 -0.09 -18.30 6.15
CA VAL A 4 -0.73 -19.49 6.73
C VAL A 4 -2.18 -19.67 6.25
N GLY A 5 -2.92 -18.57 6.05
CA GLY A 5 -4.33 -18.60 5.69
C GLY A 5 -4.58 -18.68 4.19
N PHE A 6 -3.73 -18.04 3.37
CA PHE A 6 -3.88 -18.00 1.92
C PHE A 6 -2.74 -18.70 1.16
N GLY A 7 -1.79 -19.33 1.85
CA GLY A 7 -0.68 -20.07 1.22
C GLY A 7 0.31 -19.20 0.44
N MET A 8 0.32 -17.89 0.66
CA MET A 8 1.16 -16.96 -0.10
C MET A 8 2.62 -16.99 0.36
N LYS A 9 3.57 -16.80 -0.58
CA LYS A 9 4.94 -16.40 -0.26
C LYS A 9 4.93 -14.94 0.21
N VAL A 10 5.52 -14.65 1.36
CA VAL A 10 5.50 -13.31 1.97
C VAL A 10 6.90 -12.73 2.01
N LEU A 11 7.12 -11.68 1.22
CA LEU A 11 8.31 -10.82 1.30
C LEU A 11 7.99 -9.64 2.23
N GLY A 12 8.91 -9.33 3.15
CA GLY A 12 8.75 -8.25 4.11
C GLY A 12 9.87 -7.21 4.00
N MET A 13 9.52 -5.94 4.18
CA MET A 13 10.50 -4.85 4.33
C MET A 13 10.13 -4.04 5.58
N SER A 14 11.10 -3.85 6.48
CA SER A 14 10.90 -3.01 7.67
C SER A 14 12.24 -2.46 8.15
N ARG A 15 12.23 -1.24 8.72
CA ARG A 15 13.44 -0.60 9.29
C ARG A 15 14.12 -1.45 10.36
N THR A 16 13.33 -2.22 11.09
CA THR A 16 13.80 -3.23 12.04
C THR A 16 13.12 -4.53 11.69
N SER A 17 13.85 -5.49 11.12
CA SER A 17 13.35 -6.85 11.00
C SER A 17 13.44 -7.51 12.37
N ARG A 18 12.34 -8.10 12.83
CA ARG A 18 12.29 -8.85 14.10
C ARG A 18 12.26 -10.35 13.91
N GLY A 19 12.40 -10.83 12.66
CA GLY A 19 12.25 -12.25 12.32
C GLY A 19 10.83 -12.75 12.62
N SER A 20 9.97 -12.78 11.61
CA SER A 20 8.63 -13.36 11.74
C SER A 20 8.57 -14.70 11.04
N LYS A 21 8.07 -15.74 11.71
CA LYS A 21 7.74 -17.04 11.08
C LYS A 21 6.73 -16.92 9.92
N HIS A 22 6.03 -15.79 9.84
CA HIS A 22 5.04 -15.50 8.81
C HIS A 22 5.59 -14.74 7.59
N VAL A 23 6.89 -14.43 7.58
CA VAL A 23 7.59 -13.79 6.47
C VAL A 23 8.68 -14.74 5.99
N ASP A 24 8.72 -15.01 4.69
CA ASP A 24 9.66 -15.93 4.07
C ASP A 24 11.04 -15.30 3.87
N ARG A 25 11.06 -14.02 3.48
CA ARG A 25 12.30 -13.26 3.32
C ARG A 25 12.07 -11.81 3.73
N TYR A 26 13.03 -11.28 4.48
CA TYR A 26 13.13 -9.84 4.71
C TYR A 26 14.16 -9.25 3.76
N SER A 27 13.81 -8.10 3.19
CA SER A 27 14.69 -7.30 2.34
C SER A 27 14.95 -5.95 3.00
N ASP A 28 16.14 -5.41 2.78
CA ASP A 28 16.46 -4.03 3.15
C ASP A 28 15.87 -3.06 2.12
N ARG A 29 15.88 -1.76 2.45
CA ARG A 29 15.36 -0.73 1.54
C ARG A 29 16.14 -0.68 0.21
N SER A 30 17.44 -1.00 0.23
CA SER A 30 18.27 -1.06 -0.98
C SER A 30 17.77 -2.10 -1.99
N ASP A 31 17.09 -3.14 -1.52
CA ASP A 31 16.68 -4.29 -2.33
C ASP A 31 15.18 -4.20 -2.69
N MET A 32 14.57 -3.04 -2.47
CA MET A 32 13.14 -2.83 -2.64
C MET A 32 12.68 -3.11 -4.08
N HIS A 33 13.44 -2.69 -5.08
CA HIS A 33 13.07 -2.91 -6.49
C HIS A 33 13.08 -4.39 -6.86
N GLU A 34 14.03 -5.17 -6.36
CA GLU A 34 14.05 -6.63 -6.55
C GLU A 34 12.80 -7.27 -5.92
N ALA A 35 12.48 -6.90 -4.68
CA ALA A 35 11.31 -7.42 -3.98
C ALA A 35 9.99 -7.04 -4.68
N LEU A 36 9.90 -5.83 -5.24
CA LEU A 36 8.74 -5.38 -6.03
C LEU A 36 8.57 -6.21 -7.31
N GLY A 37 9.66 -6.54 -8.00
CA GLY A 37 9.65 -7.37 -9.20
C GLY A 37 9.20 -8.81 -8.96
N GLU A 38 9.31 -9.30 -7.72
CA GLU A 38 8.80 -10.63 -7.33
C GLU A 38 7.33 -10.61 -6.90
N ALA A 39 6.81 -9.47 -6.45
CA ALA A 39 5.54 -9.40 -5.75
C ALA A 39 4.33 -9.30 -6.70
N ASP A 40 3.38 -10.22 -6.59
CA ASP A 40 2.07 -10.12 -7.28
C ASP A 40 1.11 -9.15 -6.55
N VAL A 41 1.33 -8.94 -5.24
CA VAL A 41 0.58 -7.99 -4.43
C VAL A 41 1.54 -7.23 -3.53
N VAL A 42 1.51 -5.90 -3.61
CA VAL A 42 2.33 -4.99 -2.79
C VAL A 42 1.44 -4.30 -1.77
N GLY A 43 1.66 -4.58 -0.48
CA GLY A 43 0.88 -4.01 0.61
C GLY A 43 1.64 -2.94 1.42
N LEU A 44 1.07 -1.74 1.53
CA LEU A 44 1.65 -0.66 2.33
C LEU A 44 1.05 -0.62 3.74
N CYS A 45 1.87 -0.97 4.72
CA CYS A 45 1.54 -1.01 6.15
C CYS A 45 2.54 -0.20 6.99
N LEU A 46 2.96 0.97 6.49
CA LEU A 46 4.01 1.80 7.09
C LEU A 46 3.45 3.11 7.64
N ALA A 47 4.10 3.67 8.67
CA ALA A 47 3.81 5.03 9.09
C ALA A 47 4.36 6.03 8.06
N LEU A 48 3.63 7.14 7.86
CA LEU A 48 4.15 8.27 7.09
C LEU A 48 5.17 9.03 7.92
N THR A 49 6.37 9.18 7.38
CA THR A 49 7.51 9.89 7.96
C THR A 49 8.26 10.60 6.83
N PRO A 50 9.19 11.52 7.11
CA PRO A 50 10.00 12.15 6.05
C PRO A 50 10.76 11.15 5.17
N SER A 51 11.11 9.96 5.69
CA SER A 51 11.83 8.94 4.92
C SER A 51 10.93 7.94 4.18
N THR A 52 9.63 7.92 4.48
CA THR A 52 8.65 7.01 3.87
C THR A 52 7.61 7.72 3.00
N GLY A 53 7.58 9.06 3.01
CA GLY A 53 6.77 9.84 2.07
C GLY A 53 7.22 9.58 0.63
N ARG A 54 6.25 9.36 -0.26
CA ARG A 54 6.48 9.02 -1.67
C ARG A 54 7.48 7.87 -1.87
N ILE A 55 7.45 6.89 -0.96
CA ILE A 55 8.32 5.70 -1.06
C ILE A 55 8.00 4.83 -2.27
N ILE A 56 6.76 4.89 -2.76
CA ILE A 56 6.37 4.31 -4.05
C ILE A 56 6.18 5.46 -5.04
N GLY A 57 7.16 5.62 -5.93
CA GLY A 57 7.11 6.55 -7.05
C GLY A 57 7.28 5.83 -8.39
N LYS A 58 7.66 6.58 -9.43
CA LYS A 58 7.78 6.06 -10.80
C LYS A 58 8.68 4.83 -10.92
N ALA A 59 9.89 4.89 -10.34
CA ALA A 59 10.85 3.79 -10.41
C ALA A 59 10.34 2.53 -9.71
N GLU A 60 9.60 2.67 -8.61
CA GLU A 60 8.99 1.54 -7.92
C GLU A 60 7.87 0.91 -8.74
N PHE A 61 7.05 1.71 -9.42
CA PHE A 61 6.03 1.17 -10.33
C PHE A 61 6.64 0.44 -11.51
N GLU A 62 7.72 0.97 -12.09
CA GLU A 62 8.45 0.31 -13.19
C GLU A 62 9.11 -1.00 -12.76
N ALA A 63 9.47 -1.14 -11.48
CA ALA A 63 10.00 -2.38 -10.92
C ALA A 63 8.93 -3.44 -10.64
N MET A 64 7.65 -3.06 -10.55
CA MET A 64 6.54 -4.00 -10.30
C MET A 64 6.19 -4.80 -11.57
N LYS A 65 5.51 -5.94 -11.40
CA LYS A 65 4.98 -6.66 -12.55
C LYS A 65 3.77 -5.92 -13.13
N PRO A 66 3.52 -6.01 -14.45
CA PRO A 66 2.30 -5.49 -15.06
C PRO A 66 1.00 -6.09 -14.50
N THR A 67 1.08 -7.25 -13.85
CA THR A 67 -0.06 -7.91 -13.19
C THR A 67 -0.15 -7.60 -11.70
N SER A 68 0.81 -6.88 -11.13
CA SER A 68 0.88 -6.64 -9.69
C SER A 68 -0.21 -5.69 -9.22
N LEU A 69 -0.76 -5.95 -8.03
CA LEU A 69 -1.75 -5.09 -7.39
C LEU A 69 -1.10 -4.30 -6.24
N LEU A 70 -1.29 -2.98 -6.21
CA LEU A 70 -0.91 -2.14 -5.07
C LEU A 70 -2.07 -2.05 -4.07
N VAL A 71 -1.83 -2.27 -2.79
CA VAL A 71 -2.83 -2.09 -1.72
C VAL A 71 -2.29 -1.12 -0.67
N ASN A 72 -2.89 0.06 -0.55
CA ASN A 72 -2.54 1.05 0.46
C ASN A 72 -3.69 1.31 1.43
N GLY A 73 -3.57 0.72 2.62
CA GLY A 73 -4.42 1.09 3.75
C GLY A 73 -3.80 2.16 4.66
N ALA A 74 -2.55 2.54 4.46
CA ALA A 74 -1.80 3.33 5.43
C ALA A 74 -2.08 4.84 5.32
N ARG A 75 -1.37 5.53 4.43
CA ARG A 75 -1.51 6.97 4.17
C ARG A 75 -1.32 7.22 2.68
N GLY A 76 -2.15 8.07 2.07
CA GLY A 76 -2.03 8.41 0.65
C GLY A 76 -0.64 8.93 0.27
N ALA A 77 -0.06 9.80 1.11
CA ALA A 77 1.26 10.42 0.88
C ALA A 77 2.47 9.47 0.92
N LEU A 78 2.28 8.16 1.13
CA LEU A 78 3.32 7.15 0.89
C LEU A 78 3.55 6.91 -0.62
N ILE A 79 2.58 7.27 -1.44
CA ILE A 79 2.60 7.09 -2.89
C ILE A 79 2.74 8.46 -3.55
N GLU A 80 3.56 8.55 -4.59
CA GLU A 80 3.52 9.66 -5.53
C GLU A 80 2.31 9.51 -6.45
N GLU A 81 1.26 10.31 -6.21
CA GLU A 81 -0.03 10.17 -6.89
C GLU A 81 0.04 10.34 -8.41
N ALA A 82 0.85 11.30 -8.88
CA ALA A 82 1.04 11.51 -10.32
C ALA A 82 1.63 10.26 -10.99
N ALA A 83 2.63 9.64 -10.37
CA ALA A 83 3.25 8.40 -10.86
C ALA A 83 2.26 7.23 -10.82
N LEU A 84 1.41 7.14 -9.79
CA LEU A 84 0.36 6.12 -9.72
C LEU A 84 -0.65 6.29 -10.86
N VAL A 85 -1.11 7.52 -11.11
CA VAL A 85 -2.05 7.80 -12.21
C VAL A 85 -1.44 7.44 -13.57
N GLU A 86 -0.18 7.82 -13.81
CA GLU A 86 0.56 7.45 -15.03
C GLU A 86 0.67 5.91 -15.17
N ALA A 87 1.14 5.23 -14.12
CA ALA A 87 1.33 3.78 -14.12
C ALA A 87 0.03 3.00 -14.35
N MET A 88 -1.08 3.43 -13.74
CA MET A 88 -2.38 2.79 -13.89
C MET A 88 -2.96 3.01 -15.30
N ASN A 89 -2.85 4.22 -15.84
CA ASN A 89 -3.33 4.52 -17.20
C ASN A 89 -2.48 3.83 -18.28
N ALA A 90 -1.18 3.67 -18.04
CA ALA A 90 -0.26 2.99 -18.96
C ALA A 90 -0.33 1.45 -18.84
N GLY A 91 -1.00 0.90 -17.82
CA GLY A 91 -0.99 -0.53 -17.54
C GLY A 91 0.36 -1.06 -17.05
N THR A 92 1.20 -0.19 -16.47
CA THR A 92 2.48 -0.56 -15.85
C THR A 92 2.27 -1.50 -14.66
N ILE A 93 1.11 -1.39 -13.99
CA ILE A 93 0.66 -2.31 -12.94
C ILE A 93 -0.78 -2.75 -13.19
N GLY A 94 -1.20 -3.82 -12.53
CA GLY A 94 -2.49 -4.46 -12.79
C GLY A 94 -3.68 -3.75 -12.14
N GLY A 95 -3.45 -3.01 -11.06
CA GLY A 95 -4.50 -2.30 -10.35
C GLY A 95 -4.07 -1.78 -8.98
N ALA A 96 -4.98 -1.03 -8.33
CA ALA A 96 -4.73 -0.45 -7.01
C ALA A 96 -5.97 -0.44 -6.10
N GLY A 97 -5.80 -0.84 -4.84
CA GLY A 97 -6.76 -0.70 -3.76
C GLY A 97 -6.29 0.36 -2.75
N LEU A 98 -6.99 1.48 -2.63
CA LEU A 98 -6.59 2.65 -1.83
C LEU A 98 -7.65 2.97 -0.78
N ASP A 99 -7.30 2.93 0.51
CA ASP A 99 -8.19 3.44 1.58
C ASP A 99 -7.86 4.89 1.98
N SER A 100 -6.72 5.43 1.54
CA SER A 100 -6.34 6.82 1.81
C SER A 100 -5.62 7.40 0.59
N VAL A 101 -5.89 8.68 0.33
CA VAL A 101 -5.31 9.48 -0.76
C VAL A 101 -4.73 10.78 -0.19
N GLY A 102 -4.00 11.55 -1.00
CA GLY A 102 -3.26 12.74 -0.59
C GLY A 102 -4.16 13.88 -0.11
N SER A 103 -5.32 14.06 -0.74
CA SER A 103 -6.35 15.01 -0.33
C SER A 103 -7.66 14.30 -0.03
N GLU A 104 -8.16 14.48 1.19
CA GLU A 104 -9.39 13.87 1.68
C GLU A 104 -10.32 14.96 2.26
N PRO A 105 -11.58 15.06 1.80
CA PRO A 105 -12.24 14.24 0.78
C PRO A 105 -11.64 14.40 -0.64
N LEU A 106 -11.87 13.41 -1.50
CA LEU A 106 -11.54 13.50 -2.91
C LEU A 106 -12.27 14.69 -3.55
N ALA A 107 -11.53 15.55 -4.23
CA ALA A 107 -12.11 16.67 -4.96
C ALA A 107 -12.95 16.18 -6.15
N GLU A 108 -14.03 16.90 -6.46
CA GLU A 108 -14.81 16.72 -7.68
C GLU A 108 -13.87 16.98 -8.88
N GLY A 109 -13.58 15.94 -9.66
CA GLY A 109 -12.61 16.00 -10.77
C GLY A 109 -11.24 15.39 -10.47
N SER A 110 -11.05 14.78 -9.29
CA SER A 110 -9.82 14.03 -9.03
C SER A 110 -9.62 12.90 -10.06
N PRO A 111 -8.40 12.71 -10.61
CA PRO A 111 -8.11 11.65 -11.57
C PRO A 111 -8.38 10.25 -10.98
N PHE A 112 -8.28 10.12 -9.66
CA PHE A 112 -8.59 8.91 -8.91
C PHE A 112 -10.02 8.39 -9.16
N LEU A 113 -10.98 9.28 -9.44
CA LEU A 113 -12.37 8.88 -9.72
C LEU A 113 -12.52 8.09 -11.03
N ASN A 114 -11.56 8.20 -11.94
CA ASN A 114 -11.60 7.60 -13.27
C ASN A 114 -10.49 6.56 -13.49
N LEU A 115 -9.74 6.18 -12.44
CA LEU A 115 -8.63 5.24 -12.61
C LEU A 115 -9.14 3.85 -12.99
N PRO A 116 -8.57 3.22 -14.04
CA PRO A 116 -8.91 1.85 -14.40
C PRO A 116 -8.51 0.90 -13.27
N ASN A 117 -9.17 -0.26 -13.16
CA ASN A 117 -8.80 -1.35 -12.24
C ASN A 117 -8.48 -0.89 -10.81
N SER A 118 -9.23 0.09 -10.31
CA SER A 118 -9.03 0.70 -8.99
C SER A 118 -10.21 0.48 -8.06
N ILE A 119 -9.93 0.30 -6.78
CA ILE A 119 -10.91 0.33 -5.69
C ILE A 119 -10.47 1.39 -4.71
N ILE A 120 -11.29 2.41 -4.51
CA ILE A 120 -10.99 3.49 -3.56
C ILE A 120 -12.06 3.51 -2.47
N THR A 121 -11.64 3.45 -1.22
CA THR A 121 -12.52 3.50 -0.04
C THR A 121 -12.25 4.77 0.76
N ALA A 122 -13.29 5.33 1.38
CA ALA A 122 -13.24 6.65 2.04
C ALA A 122 -12.62 6.60 3.46
N HIS A 123 -11.38 6.10 3.58
CA HIS A 123 -10.65 6.01 4.86
C HIS A 123 -11.41 5.24 5.94
N VAL A 124 -12.02 4.12 5.56
CA VAL A 124 -12.92 3.33 6.41
C VAL A 124 -12.31 2.05 6.94
N ARG A 125 -11.08 1.65 6.54
CA ARG A 125 -10.45 0.40 7.03
C ARG A 125 -10.39 0.33 8.57
N GLY A 126 -10.22 1.48 9.22
CA GLY A 126 -10.16 1.57 10.69
C GLY A 126 -11.53 1.64 11.39
N VAL A 127 -12.63 1.70 10.64
CA VAL A 127 -13.99 1.92 11.17
C VAL A 127 -14.69 0.58 11.39
N TYR A 128 -14.87 0.22 12.66
CA TYR A 128 -15.61 -0.98 13.08
C TYR A 128 -16.44 -0.66 14.33
N VAL A 129 -17.56 -1.37 14.52
CA VAL A 129 -18.56 -1.12 15.60
C VAL A 129 -17.91 -0.93 16.98
N TRP A 130 -16.89 -1.72 17.29
CA TRP A 130 -16.20 -1.71 18.60
C TRP A 130 -15.15 -0.61 18.76
N ARG A 131 -14.86 0.17 17.72
CA ARG A 131 -13.77 1.16 17.73
C ARG A 131 -13.96 2.21 18.83
N ARG A 132 -15.19 2.71 18.99
CA ARG A 132 -15.53 3.72 20.00
C ARG A 132 -15.36 3.18 21.42
N GLU A 133 -15.79 1.95 21.66
CA GLU A 133 -15.69 1.33 22.98
C GLU A 133 -14.23 1.01 23.36
N ARG A 134 -13.44 0.46 22.44
CA ARG A 134 -11.99 0.26 22.65
C ARG A 134 -11.26 1.58 22.90
N GLY A 135 -11.58 2.62 22.14
CA GLY A 135 -10.98 3.94 22.31
C GLY A 135 -11.21 4.48 23.73
N ARG A 136 -12.45 4.38 24.23
CA ARG A 136 -12.77 4.80 25.60
C ARG A 136 -11.99 4.02 26.66
N LYS A 137 -11.78 2.70 26.48
CA LYS A 137 -11.02 1.89 27.46
C LYS A 137 -9.53 2.20 27.50
N LEU A 138 -8.95 2.69 26.40
CA LEU A 138 -7.51 2.95 26.29
C LEU A 138 -7.12 4.36 26.70
N TYR A 139 -8.02 5.33 26.56
CA TYR A 139 -7.74 6.76 26.71
C TYR A 139 -8.72 7.50 27.63
N GLY A 140 -9.66 6.78 28.23
CA GLY A 140 -10.66 7.32 29.15
C GLY A 140 -10.52 6.78 30.56
#